data_AF-M2AVS9-F1
#
_entry.id   AF-M2AVS9-F1
#
_cell.length_a   1.000
_cell.length_b   1.000
_cell.length_c   1.000
_cell.angle_alpha   90.00
_cell.angle_beta   90.00
_cell.angle_gamma   90.00
#
_symmetry.space_group_name_H-M   'P 1'
#
loop_
_entity.id
_entity.type
_entity.pdbx_description
1 polymer ?
#
loop_
_entity_poly.entity_id
_entity_poly.type
_entity_poly.pdbx_seq_one_letter_code
_entity_poly.pdbx_strand_id
1 'polypeptide(L)'
;MSKAPRTAISPTREENYPEWYQQVIRAADLAENSPVRGCMVIKPWGYQLWENVQRALDDMFKATGHQNAYFPLFIPMSYLEKEAEHVDGFAKECAVVTHHRLEPDPDGGLRPAGKLEEPLIVRPTSETIIGATYAKWVQSYRDLPILINQWANVVRWEMRTRMFLRTAEFLWQEGHTVHATSEEAVEETEKMVEVYRDFAENWMAMPVIVGSKTPLERFPGAVETLSIEAMMQDRKALQAGTSHFLGQNFSKAQEIKFQSESGDIEFAWTTSWGVSTRLIGALIMTHSDDDGLVLPPRLAPTHVVIQPIYKDDSRAEVMEYVQSLRDELAAQTYANAPVRVTIDDRDIRGGEKKWYHVKRGVPIRLEVGPKDMAAGTVFCGIRNQPKSVGIDRAELVATIGEKLATLQQELFDAALKMREDNTVELKSEAEFRDFFADKGDTAITGGFAWCHYSDEDSLQPLLKELKVTIRCVPRTDNATEGTCFLTGKPAAQRAIFAKAY
;
A
#
# COMPACT_ATOMS: atom_id res chain seq x y z
N MET A 1 26.83 -13.77 -30.75
CA MET A 1 25.97 -12.98 -29.85
C MET A 1 25.82 -13.78 -28.57
N SER A 2 26.29 -13.28 -27.43
CA SER A 2 26.02 -13.92 -26.14
C SER A 2 24.50 -13.97 -25.95
N LYS A 3 23.99 -15.15 -25.58
CA LYS A 3 22.57 -15.33 -25.26
C LYS A 3 22.26 -14.36 -24.12
N ALA A 4 21.26 -13.51 -24.27
CA ALA A 4 20.84 -12.59 -23.21
C ALA A 4 20.63 -13.39 -21.89
N PRO A 5 21.02 -12.82 -20.73
CA PRO A 5 20.85 -13.50 -19.46
C PRO A 5 19.39 -13.91 -19.28
N ARG A 6 19.15 -15.17 -18.90
CA ARG A 6 17.80 -15.72 -18.78
C ARG A 6 17.22 -15.31 -17.43
N THR A 7 16.24 -14.42 -17.45
CA THR A 7 15.48 -13.97 -16.28
C THR A 7 14.40 -14.99 -15.89
N ALA A 8 13.97 -14.97 -14.63
CA ALA A 8 12.95 -15.90 -14.15
C ALA A 8 11.51 -15.49 -14.48
N ILE A 9 11.28 -14.20 -14.73
CA ILE A 9 10.02 -13.60 -15.16
C ILE A 9 10.14 -13.21 -16.64
N SER A 10 9.06 -13.47 -17.39
CA SER A 10 8.92 -13.08 -18.79
C SER A 10 7.45 -12.71 -19.04
N PRO A 11 7.16 -11.57 -19.70
CA PRO A 11 8.11 -10.55 -20.21
C PRO A 11 8.86 -9.81 -19.09
N THR A 12 9.96 -9.15 -19.41
CA THR A 12 10.69 -8.27 -18.49
C THR A 12 9.94 -6.93 -18.30
N ARG A 13 10.36 -6.15 -17.31
CA ARG A 13 9.81 -4.79 -17.05
C ARG A 13 9.84 -3.88 -18.27
N GLU A 14 10.96 -3.88 -19.00
CA GLU A 14 11.14 -3.04 -20.19
C GLU A 14 10.31 -3.51 -21.38
N GLU A 15 10.02 -4.81 -21.47
CA GLU A 15 9.23 -5.38 -22.56
C GLU A 15 7.74 -5.12 -22.39
N ASN A 16 7.19 -5.38 -21.20
CA ASN A 16 5.77 -5.17 -20.89
C ASN A 16 5.55 -5.14 -19.36
N TYR A 17 5.61 -3.93 -18.78
CA TYR A 17 5.48 -3.73 -17.34
C TYR A 17 4.14 -4.24 -16.74
N PRO A 18 2.96 -3.97 -17.35
CA PRO A 18 1.69 -4.50 -16.84
C PRO A 18 1.65 -6.03 -16.74
N GLU A 19 2.16 -6.74 -17.75
CA GLU A 19 2.20 -8.20 -17.74
C GLU A 19 3.29 -8.73 -16.79
N TRP A 20 4.48 -8.11 -16.79
CA TRP A 20 5.54 -8.43 -15.82
C TRP A 20 5.01 -8.40 -14.38
N TYR A 21 4.24 -7.37 -14.01
CA TYR A 21 3.63 -7.25 -12.69
C TYR A 21 2.73 -8.45 -12.33
N GLN A 22 1.89 -8.90 -13.27
CA GLN A 22 1.05 -10.09 -13.07
C GLN A 22 1.89 -11.37 -12.93
N GLN A 23 2.97 -11.48 -13.71
CA GLN A 23 3.85 -12.64 -13.66
C GLN A 23 4.66 -12.69 -12.35
N VAL A 24 5.07 -11.55 -11.78
CA VAL A 24 5.68 -11.50 -10.44
C VAL A 24 4.70 -12.00 -9.38
N ILE A 25 3.44 -11.53 -9.39
CA ILE A 25 2.40 -11.98 -8.44
C ILE A 25 2.20 -13.50 -8.51
N ARG A 26 2.09 -14.04 -9.72
CA ARG A 26 1.91 -15.48 -9.96
C ARG A 26 3.15 -16.26 -9.52
N ALA A 27 4.34 -15.83 -9.92
CA ALA A 27 5.60 -16.53 -9.63
C ALA A 27 5.94 -16.54 -8.13
N ALA A 28 5.53 -15.50 -7.41
CA ALA A 28 5.69 -15.39 -5.96
C ALA A 28 4.55 -16.05 -5.16
N ASP A 29 3.53 -16.58 -5.84
CA ASP A 29 2.35 -17.21 -5.25
C ASP A 29 1.62 -16.29 -4.24
N LEU A 30 1.47 -15.00 -4.62
CA LEU A 30 0.89 -13.97 -3.74
C LEU A 30 -0.63 -13.95 -3.78
N ALA A 31 -1.22 -14.01 -4.98
CA ALA A 31 -2.65 -13.96 -5.19
C ALA A 31 -3.03 -14.58 -6.55
N GLU A 32 -4.31 -14.90 -6.72
CA GLU A 32 -4.90 -15.36 -7.97
C GLU A 32 -6.28 -14.74 -8.20
N ASN A 33 -6.78 -14.79 -9.43
CA ASN A 33 -8.10 -14.24 -9.75
C ASN A 33 -9.19 -15.07 -9.06
N SER A 34 -10.15 -14.38 -8.43
CA SER A 34 -11.39 -15.01 -7.98
C SER A 34 -12.31 -15.30 -9.17
N PRO A 35 -13.22 -16.29 -9.08
CA PRO A 35 -14.33 -16.42 -10.02
C PRO A 35 -15.23 -15.18 -10.06
N VAL A 36 -15.26 -14.37 -9.00
CA VAL A 36 -15.96 -13.09 -8.96
C VAL A 36 -15.11 -12.03 -9.67
N ARG A 37 -15.69 -11.39 -10.69
CA ARG A 37 -15.02 -10.36 -11.49
C ARG A 37 -14.42 -9.28 -10.59
N GLY A 38 -13.14 -9.00 -10.79
CA GLY A 38 -12.44 -7.92 -10.10
C GLY A 38 -12.00 -8.25 -8.68
N CYS A 39 -12.37 -9.40 -8.13
CA CYS A 39 -11.89 -9.89 -6.84
C CYS A 39 -10.65 -10.77 -7.01
N MET A 40 -9.89 -10.93 -5.92
CA MET A 40 -8.72 -11.79 -5.85
C MET A 40 -8.80 -12.72 -4.64
N VAL A 41 -8.21 -13.91 -4.78
CA VAL A 41 -7.88 -14.77 -3.64
C VAL A 41 -6.45 -14.44 -3.24
N ILE A 42 -6.26 -13.82 -2.07
CA ILE A 42 -4.93 -13.56 -1.52
C ILE A 42 -4.42 -14.86 -0.89
N LYS A 43 -3.32 -15.40 -1.42
CA LYS A 43 -2.74 -16.68 -0.97
C LYS A 43 -1.89 -16.46 0.27
N PRO A 44 -1.53 -17.51 1.03
CA PRO A 44 -0.86 -17.37 2.32
C PRO A 44 0.38 -16.47 2.31
N TRP A 45 1.20 -16.51 1.24
CA TRP A 45 2.37 -15.62 1.14
C TRP A 45 1.99 -14.14 1.04
N GLY A 46 0.99 -13.81 0.21
CA GLY A 46 0.49 -12.45 0.06
C GLY A 46 -0.29 -11.98 1.27
N TYR A 47 -1.02 -12.87 1.94
CA TYR A 47 -1.78 -12.52 3.13
C TYR A 47 -0.86 -12.29 4.33
N GLN A 48 0.20 -13.08 4.49
CA GLN A 48 1.21 -12.84 5.54
C GLN A 48 1.92 -11.49 5.37
N LEU A 49 2.14 -11.03 4.12
CA LEU A 49 2.61 -9.67 3.87
C LEU A 49 1.60 -8.64 4.41
N TRP A 50 0.31 -8.80 4.09
CA TRP A 50 -0.74 -7.92 4.60
C TRP A 50 -0.84 -7.95 6.13
N GLU A 51 -0.70 -9.12 6.76
CA GLU A 51 -0.64 -9.23 8.22
C GLU A 51 0.55 -8.48 8.83
N ASN A 52 1.71 -8.47 8.15
CA ASN A 52 2.88 -7.70 8.59
C ASN A 52 2.64 -6.19 8.47
N VAL A 53 2.02 -5.74 7.37
CA VAL A 53 1.56 -4.35 7.20
C VAL A 53 0.59 -3.98 8.32
N GLN A 54 -0.41 -4.85 8.55
CA GLN A 54 -1.43 -4.65 9.56
C GLN A 54 -0.82 -4.53 10.96
N ARG A 55 0.01 -5.47 11.39
CA ARG A 55 0.65 -5.43 12.72
C ARG A 55 1.44 -4.14 12.94
N ALA A 56 2.28 -3.77 11.97
CA ALA A 56 3.12 -2.59 12.08
C ALA A 56 2.29 -1.29 12.20
N LEU A 57 1.31 -1.11 11.31
CA LEU A 57 0.44 0.06 11.34
C LEU A 57 -0.46 0.07 12.59
N ASP A 58 -1.00 -1.08 12.99
CA ASP A 58 -1.84 -1.19 14.18
C ASP A 58 -1.09 -0.81 15.46
N ASP A 59 0.18 -1.21 15.57
CA ASP A 59 1.06 -0.79 16.66
C ASP A 59 1.34 0.72 16.62
N MET A 60 1.53 1.30 15.43
CA MET A 60 1.70 2.76 15.25
C MET A 60 0.43 3.53 15.65
N PHE A 61 -0.76 3.06 15.27
CA PHE A 61 -2.02 3.71 15.63
C PHE A 61 -2.30 3.62 17.12
N LYS A 62 -2.00 2.47 17.75
CA LYS A 62 -2.11 2.32 19.21
C LYS A 62 -1.15 3.25 19.95
N ALA A 63 0.06 3.45 19.42
CA ALA A 63 1.03 4.38 20.00
C ALA A 63 0.54 5.84 19.98
N THR A 64 -0.40 6.18 19.09
CA THR A 64 -1.02 7.52 19.02
C THR A 64 -2.36 7.62 19.75
N GLY A 65 -2.77 6.57 20.48
CA GLY A 65 -3.97 6.55 21.31
C GLY A 65 -5.24 6.02 20.62
N HIS A 66 -5.13 5.53 19.38
CA HIS A 66 -6.27 4.98 18.66
C HIS A 66 -6.69 3.61 19.20
N GLN A 67 -7.97 3.32 19.06
CA GLN A 67 -8.56 2.05 19.45
C GLN A 67 -9.28 1.40 18.27
N ASN A 68 -9.12 0.09 18.13
CA ASN A 68 -9.83 -0.65 17.08
C ASN A 68 -11.30 -0.86 17.46
N ALA A 69 -12.19 -0.63 16.50
CA ALA A 69 -13.59 -1.01 16.56
C ALA A 69 -13.99 -1.73 15.26
N TYR A 70 -15.21 -2.26 15.24
CA TYR A 70 -15.79 -2.88 14.06
C TYR A 70 -17.24 -2.42 13.88
N PHE A 71 -17.51 -1.83 12.73
CA PHE A 71 -18.81 -1.41 12.26
C PHE A 71 -19.32 -2.38 11.18
N PRO A 72 -20.64 -2.56 11.06
CA PRO A 72 -21.23 -3.50 10.10
C PRO A 72 -20.83 -3.23 8.64
N LEU A 73 -20.77 -4.31 7.86
CA LEU A 73 -20.54 -4.28 6.41
C LEU A 73 -21.68 -3.61 5.64
N PHE A 74 -22.92 -3.77 6.11
CA PHE A 74 -24.12 -3.31 5.43
C PHE A 74 -24.56 -1.95 5.95
N ILE A 75 -24.78 -1.02 5.02
CA ILE A 75 -25.20 0.36 5.29
C ILE A 75 -26.62 0.54 4.74
N PRO A 76 -27.60 1.04 5.51
CA PRO A 76 -28.91 1.40 4.98
C PRO A 76 -28.79 2.41 3.84
N MET A 77 -29.52 2.21 2.74
CA MET A 77 -29.45 3.13 1.58
C MET A 77 -29.80 4.57 1.97
N SER A 78 -30.74 4.75 2.90
CA SER A 78 -31.13 6.05 3.46
C SER A 78 -29.99 6.81 4.13
N TYR A 79 -28.92 6.13 4.58
CA TYR A 79 -27.76 6.80 5.19
C TYR A 79 -26.87 7.47 4.15
N LEU A 80 -26.72 6.85 2.96
CA LEU A 80 -25.99 7.48 1.86
C LEU A 80 -26.77 8.66 1.27
N GLU A 81 -28.10 8.56 1.19
CA GLU A 81 -28.96 9.63 0.63
C GLU A 81 -28.87 10.95 1.43
N LYS A 82 -28.55 10.88 2.72
CA LYS A 82 -28.34 12.07 3.57
C LYS A 82 -27.08 12.86 3.19
N GLU A 83 -26.13 12.24 2.49
CA GLU A 83 -24.86 12.88 2.11
C GLU A 83 -24.86 13.28 0.63
N ALA A 84 -25.72 14.24 0.28
CA ALA A 84 -25.95 14.69 -1.10
C ALA A 84 -24.68 15.03 -1.91
N GLU A 85 -23.64 15.58 -1.26
CA GLU A 85 -22.34 15.91 -1.91
C GLU A 85 -21.44 14.68 -2.15
N HIS A 86 -21.62 13.58 -1.40
CA HIS A 86 -20.83 12.34 -1.52
C HIS A 86 -21.49 11.31 -2.45
N VAL A 87 -22.82 11.37 -2.60
CA VAL A 87 -23.59 10.43 -3.42
C VAL A 87 -23.04 10.36 -4.85
N ASP A 88 -22.71 11.49 -5.48
CA ASP A 88 -22.32 11.51 -6.89
C ASP A 88 -21.01 10.75 -7.20
N GLY A 89 -20.09 10.69 -6.23
CA GLY A 89 -18.83 9.95 -6.32
C GLY A 89 -18.99 8.46 -6.06
N PHE A 90 -19.66 8.09 -4.96
CA PHE A 90 -19.76 6.70 -4.51
C PHE A 90 -20.89 5.90 -5.17
N ALA A 91 -21.99 6.54 -5.56
CA ALA A 91 -23.19 5.83 -6.03
C ALA A 91 -22.96 4.99 -7.28
N LYS A 92 -21.98 5.36 -8.13
CA LYS A 92 -21.66 4.62 -9.36
C LYS A 92 -20.95 3.29 -9.11
N GLU A 93 -20.42 3.07 -7.90
CA GLU A 93 -19.56 1.93 -7.58
C GLU A 93 -20.11 1.06 -6.42
N CYS A 94 -21.35 1.30 -5.96
CA CYS A 94 -21.93 0.57 -4.83
C CYS A 94 -22.49 -0.80 -5.24
N ALA A 95 -22.18 -1.84 -4.47
CA ALA A 95 -22.91 -3.12 -4.51
C ALA A 95 -24.11 -3.06 -3.56
N VAL A 96 -25.27 -3.57 -4.00
CA VAL A 96 -26.54 -3.43 -3.27
C VAL A 96 -27.19 -4.80 -3.02
N VAL A 97 -27.46 -5.09 -1.75
CA VAL A 97 -28.24 -6.24 -1.30
C VAL A 97 -29.71 -5.87 -1.27
N THR A 98 -30.53 -6.60 -2.03
CA THR A 98 -31.97 -6.35 -2.18
C THR A 98 -32.85 -7.49 -1.68
N HIS A 99 -32.27 -8.66 -1.43
CA HIS A 99 -32.98 -9.90 -1.07
C HIS A 99 -32.22 -10.63 0.04
N HIS A 100 -32.95 -11.26 0.97
CA HIS A 100 -32.35 -11.93 2.14
C HIS A 100 -32.44 -13.46 2.11
N ARG A 101 -33.05 -14.06 1.07
CA ARG A 101 -33.09 -15.53 0.91
C ARG A 101 -33.02 -15.95 -0.55
N LEU A 102 -32.70 -17.21 -0.76
CA LEU A 102 -32.79 -17.89 -2.05
C LEU A 102 -33.94 -18.90 -1.99
N GLU A 103 -34.65 -19.10 -3.11
CA GLU A 103 -35.64 -20.16 -3.26
C GLU A 103 -35.41 -20.95 -4.55
N PRO A 104 -35.90 -22.20 -4.65
CA PRO A 104 -35.80 -22.99 -5.88
C PRO A 104 -36.42 -22.26 -7.06
N ASP A 105 -35.69 -22.17 -8.17
CA ASP A 105 -36.22 -21.63 -9.42
C ASP A 105 -37.03 -22.72 -10.15
N PRO A 106 -38.25 -22.42 -10.67
CA PRO A 106 -39.03 -23.36 -11.48
C PRO A 106 -38.29 -23.93 -12.69
N ASP A 107 -37.36 -23.17 -13.27
CA ASP A 107 -36.57 -23.57 -14.44
C ASP A 107 -35.25 -24.27 -14.04
N GLY A 108 -35.05 -24.54 -12.74
CA GLY A 108 -33.88 -25.19 -12.16
C GLY A 108 -32.86 -24.20 -11.58
N GLY A 109 -32.30 -24.55 -10.41
CA GLY A 109 -31.35 -23.69 -9.69
C GLY A 109 -31.99 -22.90 -8.55
N LEU A 110 -31.38 -21.76 -8.20
CA LEU A 110 -31.81 -20.87 -7.12
C LEU A 110 -32.04 -19.45 -7.65
N ARG A 111 -33.07 -18.77 -7.15
CA ARG A 111 -33.35 -17.35 -7.43
C ARG A 111 -33.46 -16.52 -6.15
N PRO A 112 -33.15 -15.20 -6.19
CA PRO A 112 -33.38 -14.30 -5.06
C PRO A 112 -34.86 -14.21 -4.69
N ALA A 113 -35.16 -14.23 -3.39
CA ALA A 113 -36.49 -14.04 -2.82
C ALA A 113 -36.41 -13.34 -1.46
N GLY A 114 -37.56 -12.94 -0.91
CA GLY A 114 -37.60 -12.15 0.32
C GLY A 114 -36.94 -10.78 0.10
N LYS A 115 -37.60 -9.93 -0.70
CA LYS A 115 -37.15 -8.57 -0.96
C LYS A 115 -37.10 -7.80 0.36
N LEU A 116 -36.01 -7.08 0.60
CA LEU A 116 -35.85 -6.23 1.78
C LEU A 116 -36.79 -5.03 1.73
N GLU A 117 -37.21 -4.54 2.90
CA GLU A 117 -37.99 -3.30 3.03
C GLU A 117 -37.17 -2.08 2.56
N GLU A 118 -35.88 -2.06 2.93
CA GLU A 118 -34.89 -1.08 2.48
C GLU A 118 -33.67 -1.81 1.87
N PRO A 119 -33.19 -1.41 0.68
CA PRO A 119 -31.94 -1.93 0.14
C PRO A 119 -30.75 -1.61 1.06
N LEU A 120 -29.82 -2.56 1.17
CA LEU A 120 -28.59 -2.37 1.95
C LEU A 120 -27.40 -2.26 1.01
N ILE A 121 -26.54 -1.30 1.27
CA ILE A 121 -25.31 -1.06 0.52
C ILE A 121 -24.17 -1.82 1.20
N VAL A 122 -23.40 -2.58 0.42
CA VAL A 122 -22.12 -3.12 0.90
C VAL A 122 -21.14 -1.98 0.96
N ARG A 123 -20.55 -1.69 2.13
CA ARG A 123 -19.78 -0.47 2.36
C ARG A 123 -18.71 -0.24 1.26
N PRO A 124 -18.78 0.89 0.52
CA PRO A 124 -17.65 1.37 -0.27
C PRO A 124 -16.63 2.12 0.61
N THR A 125 -17.12 2.57 1.78
CA THR A 125 -16.45 3.29 2.86
C THR A 125 -17.41 3.38 4.06
N SER A 126 -16.93 3.61 5.30
CA SER A 126 -17.77 3.52 6.51
C SER A 126 -18.22 4.85 7.12
N GLU A 127 -17.96 6.02 6.51
CA GLU A 127 -18.24 7.34 7.09
C GLU A 127 -19.70 7.48 7.53
N THR A 128 -20.66 7.03 6.73
CA THR A 128 -22.09 7.20 7.02
C THR A 128 -22.56 6.35 8.21
N ILE A 129 -22.13 5.09 8.29
CA ILE A 129 -22.50 4.19 9.40
C ILE A 129 -21.77 4.55 10.70
N ILE A 130 -20.52 5.02 10.57
CA ILE A 130 -19.72 5.51 11.70
C ILE A 130 -20.30 6.83 12.22
N GLY A 131 -20.58 7.79 11.33
CA GLY A 131 -21.12 9.09 11.70
C GLY A 131 -22.47 8.99 12.43
N ALA A 132 -23.37 8.15 11.93
CA ALA A 132 -24.64 7.86 12.60
C ALA A 132 -24.49 7.19 13.98
N THR A 133 -23.36 6.51 14.20
CA THR A 133 -23.02 5.92 15.49
C THR A 133 -22.39 6.97 16.42
N TYR A 134 -21.48 7.79 15.91
CA TYR A 134 -20.86 8.89 16.65
C TYR A 134 -21.85 9.95 17.12
N ALA A 135 -22.89 10.25 16.33
CA ALA A 135 -23.98 11.13 16.77
C ALA A 135 -24.70 10.64 18.03
N LYS A 136 -24.59 9.34 18.37
CA LYS A 136 -25.11 8.77 19.61
C LYS A 136 -24.07 8.76 20.72
N TRP A 137 -22.81 8.47 20.39
CA TRP A 137 -21.72 8.37 21.37
C TRP A 137 -21.28 9.73 21.90
N VAL A 138 -21.27 10.74 21.05
CA VAL A 138 -20.85 12.10 21.40
C VAL A 138 -22.03 12.85 22.00
N GLN A 139 -21.91 13.30 23.24
CA GLN A 139 -22.90 14.13 23.93
C GLN A 139 -22.28 15.39 24.52
N SER A 140 -21.06 15.29 25.05
CA SER A 140 -20.31 16.38 25.70
C SER A 140 -18.88 16.44 25.18
N TYR A 141 -18.23 17.60 25.35
CA TYR A 141 -16.79 17.76 25.09
C TYR A 141 -15.93 16.72 25.83
N ARG A 142 -16.43 16.12 26.92
CA ARG A 142 -15.76 15.07 27.68
C ARG A 142 -15.69 13.71 26.98
N ASP A 143 -16.52 13.51 25.96
CA ASP A 143 -16.51 12.31 25.13
C ASP A 143 -15.46 12.41 24.01
N LEU A 144 -14.83 13.57 23.85
CA LEU A 144 -13.88 13.90 22.79
C LEU A 144 -12.43 13.98 23.34
N PRO A 145 -11.42 13.63 22.53
CA PRO A 145 -11.54 13.13 21.17
C PRO A 145 -11.93 11.64 21.11
N ILE A 146 -12.70 11.27 20.08
CA ILE A 146 -12.89 9.86 19.70
C ILE A 146 -11.83 9.50 18.65
N LEU A 147 -11.01 8.49 18.96
CA LEU A 147 -9.91 8.03 18.11
C LEU A 147 -10.09 6.56 17.74
N ILE A 148 -10.85 6.28 16.68
CA ILE A 148 -11.17 4.91 16.28
C ILE A 148 -10.52 4.53 14.96
N ASN A 149 -10.07 3.29 14.92
CA ASN A 149 -9.58 2.61 13.74
C ASN A 149 -10.44 1.36 13.43
N GLN A 150 -10.57 1.00 12.15
CA GLN A 150 -11.19 -0.25 11.71
C GLN A 150 -10.33 -0.93 10.64
N TRP A 151 -10.07 -2.23 10.83
CA TRP A 151 -9.58 -3.13 9.78
C TRP A 151 -10.75 -3.88 9.16
N ALA A 152 -10.90 -3.77 7.84
CA ALA A 152 -12.12 -4.18 7.14
C ALA A 152 -11.85 -4.56 5.69
N ASN A 153 -12.78 -5.30 5.09
CA ASN A 153 -12.94 -5.34 3.63
C ASN A 153 -13.94 -4.26 3.18
N VAL A 154 -13.78 -3.78 1.95
CA VAL A 154 -14.72 -2.87 1.28
C VAL A 154 -14.96 -3.31 -0.15
N VAL A 155 -16.11 -2.91 -0.69
CA VAL A 155 -16.52 -3.23 -2.06
C VAL A 155 -16.75 -1.95 -2.85
N ARG A 156 -16.03 -1.80 -3.95
CA ARG A 156 -16.21 -0.74 -4.95
C ARG A 156 -16.22 -1.39 -6.33
N TRP A 157 -17.32 -1.26 -7.07
CA TRP A 157 -17.56 -1.97 -8.32
C TRP A 157 -16.74 -1.42 -9.51
N GLU A 158 -15.42 -1.55 -9.41
CA GLU A 158 -14.45 -1.03 -10.36
C GLU A 158 -14.47 -1.83 -11.68
N MET A 159 -14.47 -1.10 -12.80
CA MET A 159 -14.54 -1.68 -14.14
C MET A 159 -13.18 -2.17 -14.64
N ARG A 160 -12.09 -1.52 -14.20
CA ARG A 160 -10.70 -1.82 -14.61
C ARG A 160 -9.86 -2.22 -13.40
N THR A 161 -9.86 -3.51 -13.10
CA THR A 161 -9.14 -4.04 -11.94
C THR A 161 -7.71 -4.45 -12.26
N ARG A 162 -6.83 -4.29 -11.27
CA ARG A 162 -5.45 -4.79 -11.24
C ARG A 162 -5.22 -5.34 -9.83
N MET A 163 -4.78 -6.60 -9.71
CA MET A 163 -4.54 -7.25 -8.41
C MET A 163 -3.77 -6.34 -7.46
N PHE A 164 -4.16 -6.32 -6.18
CA PHE A 164 -3.70 -5.42 -5.12
C PHE A 164 -3.94 -3.91 -5.34
N LEU A 165 -3.64 -3.37 -6.53
CA LEU A 165 -3.72 -1.94 -6.82
C LEU A 165 -5.15 -1.40 -6.87
N ARG A 166 -6.05 -2.18 -7.46
CA ARG A 166 -7.44 -1.80 -7.70
C ARG A 166 -8.29 -3.03 -7.92
N THR A 167 -9.04 -3.47 -6.92
CA THR A 167 -9.92 -4.65 -7.00
C THR A 167 -11.34 -4.28 -6.58
N ALA A 168 -12.31 -5.10 -6.97
CA ALA A 168 -13.71 -4.87 -6.64
C ALA A 168 -13.98 -5.04 -5.14
N GLU A 169 -13.30 -6.00 -4.53
CA GLU A 169 -13.18 -6.17 -3.08
C GLU A 169 -11.71 -6.04 -2.68
N PHE A 170 -11.43 -5.28 -1.63
CA PHE A 170 -10.09 -5.17 -1.07
C PHE A 170 -10.11 -5.05 0.45
N LEU A 171 -9.01 -5.45 1.08
CA LEU A 171 -8.78 -5.24 2.50
C LEU A 171 -8.16 -3.87 2.69
N TRP A 172 -8.56 -3.21 3.75
CA TRP A 172 -8.06 -1.90 4.10
C TRP A 172 -8.14 -1.62 5.59
N GLN A 173 -7.54 -0.49 5.93
CA GLN A 173 -7.70 0.17 7.19
C GLN A 173 -8.33 1.54 6.96
N GLU A 174 -9.29 1.89 7.81
CA GLU A 174 -9.93 3.20 7.84
C GLU A 174 -10.03 3.70 9.28
N GLY A 175 -9.46 4.88 9.54
CA GLY A 175 -9.52 5.57 10.82
C GLY A 175 -10.48 6.72 10.72
N HIS A 176 -11.31 6.90 11.75
CA HIS A 176 -12.36 7.93 11.80
C HIS A 176 -12.35 8.57 13.18
N THR A 177 -12.09 9.87 13.23
CA THR A 177 -11.92 10.58 14.49
C THR A 177 -12.87 11.77 14.62
N VAL A 178 -13.16 12.14 15.88
CA VAL A 178 -14.05 13.26 16.22
C VAL A 178 -13.39 14.10 17.30
N HIS A 179 -13.33 15.41 17.08
CA HIS A 179 -12.63 16.38 17.92
C HIS A 179 -13.54 17.55 18.29
N ALA A 180 -13.21 18.21 19.41
CA ALA A 180 -13.94 19.37 19.88
C ALA A 180 -13.57 20.62 19.07
N THR A 181 -12.32 20.69 18.59
CA THR A 181 -11.78 21.87 17.90
C THR A 181 -11.27 21.55 16.49
N SER A 182 -11.17 22.58 15.64
CA SER A 182 -10.62 22.43 14.29
C SER A 182 -9.12 22.15 14.34
N GLU A 183 -8.44 22.75 15.32
CA GLU A 183 -7.00 22.65 15.53
C GLU A 183 -6.61 21.19 15.83
N GLU A 184 -7.30 20.53 16.76
CA GLU A 184 -7.10 19.10 17.08
C GLU A 184 -7.32 18.20 15.84
N ALA A 185 -8.36 18.48 15.04
CA ALA A 185 -8.64 17.71 13.85
C ALA A 185 -7.59 17.91 12.75
N VAL A 186 -7.04 19.12 12.60
CA VAL A 186 -5.92 19.38 11.68
C VAL A 186 -4.66 18.67 12.18
N GLU A 187 -4.32 18.79 13.45
CA GLU A 187 -3.19 18.09 14.06
C GLU A 187 -3.29 16.57 13.87
N GLU A 188 -4.48 16.00 14.03
CA GLU A 188 -4.72 14.58 13.80
C GLU A 188 -4.55 14.19 12.32
N THR A 189 -5.03 15.03 11.41
CA THR A 189 -4.86 14.84 9.96
C THR A 189 -3.38 14.80 9.58
N GLU A 190 -2.58 15.72 10.12
CA GLU A 190 -1.13 15.78 9.92
C GLU A 190 -0.43 14.57 10.54
N LYS A 191 -0.78 14.21 11.78
CA LYS A 191 -0.21 13.07 12.49
C LYS A 191 -0.38 11.77 11.69
N MET A 192 -1.56 11.54 11.11
CA MET A 192 -1.83 10.28 10.41
C MET A 192 -1.16 10.18 9.04
N VAL A 193 -1.01 11.29 8.30
CA VAL A 193 -0.20 11.24 7.06
C VAL A 193 1.27 10.97 7.37
N GLU A 194 1.75 11.46 8.52
CA GLU A 194 3.12 11.24 8.99
C GLU A 194 3.37 9.80 9.45
N VAL A 195 2.39 9.18 10.13
CA VAL A 195 2.43 7.73 10.41
C VAL A 195 2.52 6.92 9.11
N TYR A 196 1.76 7.31 8.08
CA TYR A 196 1.85 6.65 6.77
C TYR A 196 3.18 6.90 6.06
N ARG A 197 3.77 8.10 6.17
CA ARG A 197 5.11 8.37 5.66
C ARG A 197 6.13 7.46 6.33
N ASP A 198 6.13 7.43 7.67
CA ASP A 198 7.04 6.59 8.45
C ASP A 198 6.91 5.12 8.06
N PHE A 199 5.68 4.61 7.93
CA PHE A 199 5.45 3.26 7.46
C PHE A 199 5.98 3.01 6.04
N ALA A 200 5.66 3.89 5.09
CA ALA A 200 6.11 3.73 3.70
C ALA A 200 7.64 3.73 3.61
N GLU A 201 8.31 4.68 4.25
CA GLU A 201 9.76 4.84 4.14
C GLU A 201 10.49 3.79 5.00
N ASN A 202 10.14 3.67 6.27
CA ASN A 202 10.90 2.86 7.21
C ASN A 202 10.50 1.38 7.20
N TRP A 203 9.28 1.00 6.80
CA TRP A 203 8.87 -0.41 6.73
C TRP A 203 8.86 -0.95 5.31
N MET A 204 8.27 -0.20 4.37
CA MET A 204 8.22 -0.62 2.97
C MET A 204 9.48 -0.26 2.18
N ALA A 205 10.44 0.48 2.77
CA ALA A 205 11.61 1.00 2.04
C ALA A 205 11.19 1.79 0.79
N MET A 206 10.03 2.46 0.83
CA MET A 206 9.41 3.12 -0.32
C MET A 206 9.37 4.64 -0.08
N PRO A 207 10.18 5.43 -0.80
CA PRO A 207 10.25 6.88 -0.62
C PRO A 207 8.97 7.56 -1.12
N VAL A 208 8.40 8.46 -0.33
CA VAL A 208 7.14 9.15 -0.66
C VAL A 208 7.28 10.67 -0.57
N ILE A 209 6.41 11.38 -1.29
CA ILE A 209 6.24 12.83 -1.14
C ILE A 209 4.93 13.07 -0.40
N VAL A 210 5.00 13.76 0.74
CA VAL A 210 3.80 14.22 1.47
C VAL A 210 3.35 15.54 0.87
N GLY A 211 2.06 15.65 0.54
CA GLY A 211 1.49 16.89 0.03
C GLY A 211 -0.02 16.95 0.13
N SER A 212 -0.55 18.16 -0.03
CA SER A 212 -1.99 18.41 -0.08
C SER A 212 -2.52 18.12 -1.48
N LYS A 213 -3.67 17.45 -1.57
CA LYS A 213 -4.44 17.35 -2.81
C LYS A 213 -5.03 18.71 -3.15
N THR A 214 -5.07 18.99 -4.45
CA THR A 214 -5.74 20.16 -4.96
C THR A 214 -7.27 19.97 -4.92
N PRO A 215 -8.07 21.04 -4.91
CA PRO A 215 -9.54 20.97 -4.88
C PRO A 215 -10.20 19.95 -5.84
N LEU A 216 -9.67 19.71 -7.05
CA LEU A 216 -10.25 18.73 -7.97
C LEU A 216 -9.85 17.27 -7.66
N GLU A 217 -8.79 17.07 -6.88
CA GLU A 217 -8.20 15.76 -6.57
C GLU A 217 -8.37 15.36 -5.09
N ARG A 218 -8.89 16.26 -4.25
CA ARG A 218 -9.18 15.98 -2.83
C ARG A 218 -10.40 15.08 -2.69
N PHE A 219 -10.51 14.42 -1.53
CA PHE A 219 -11.68 13.63 -1.22
C PHE A 219 -12.95 14.49 -1.25
N PRO A 220 -14.03 14.07 -1.93
CA PRO A 220 -15.31 14.77 -1.91
C PRO A 220 -15.74 15.02 -0.46
N GLY A 221 -16.16 16.25 -0.15
CA GLY A 221 -16.55 16.67 1.20
C GLY A 221 -15.41 16.84 2.23
N ALA A 222 -14.14 16.62 1.86
CA ALA A 222 -13.02 17.05 2.69
C ALA A 222 -12.72 18.54 2.52
N VAL A 223 -12.33 19.20 3.60
CA VAL A 223 -11.73 20.54 3.57
C VAL A 223 -10.31 20.45 2.99
N GLU A 224 -9.52 19.51 3.50
CA GLU A 224 -8.18 19.20 3.00
C GLU A 224 -7.98 17.69 2.92
N THR A 225 -7.20 17.24 1.94
CA THR A 225 -6.73 15.87 1.86
C THR A 225 -5.22 15.90 1.73
N LEU A 226 -4.52 15.32 2.69
CA LEU A 226 -3.10 15.02 2.62
C LEU A 226 -2.91 13.62 2.02
N SER A 227 -1.87 13.45 1.21
CA SER A 227 -1.49 12.14 0.68
C SER A 227 0.00 11.90 0.73
N ILE A 228 0.38 10.63 0.69
CA ILE A 228 1.73 10.17 0.36
C ILE A 228 1.76 9.66 -1.09
N GLU A 229 2.56 10.30 -1.94
CA GLU A 229 2.73 9.94 -3.35
C GLU A 229 4.06 9.24 -3.58
N ALA A 230 4.01 8.00 -4.08
CA ALA A 230 5.17 7.18 -4.42
C ALA A 230 5.39 7.12 -5.94
N MET A 231 6.64 6.98 -6.38
CA MET A 231 6.97 6.70 -7.79
C MET A 231 7.27 5.22 -7.98
N MET A 232 6.58 4.59 -8.93
CA MET A 232 6.76 3.18 -9.26
C MET A 232 7.87 2.99 -10.31
N GLN A 233 8.39 1.77 -10.51
CA GLN A 233 9.46 1.50 -11.49
C GLN A 233 9.11 1.88 -12.95
N ASP A 234 7.82 1.96 -13.31
CA ASP A 234 7.37 2.50 -14.60
C ASP A 234 7.17 4.02 -14.61
N ARG A 235 7.72 4.72 -13.61
CA ARG A 235 7.73 6.18 -13.42
C ARG A 235 6.36 6.84 -13.22
N LYS A 236 5.31 6.04 -13.08
CA LYS A 236 3.98 6.54 -12.71
C LYS A 236 3.87 6.78 -11.22
N ALA A 237 3.05 7.76 -10.85
CA ALA A 237 2.68 8.01 -9.47
C ALA A 237 1.65 7.00 -8.97
N LEU A 238 1.78 6.64 -7.69
CA LEU A 238 0.81 5.88 -6.94
C LEU A 238 0.56 6.58 -5.60
N GLN A 239 -0.70 6.94 -5.33
CA GLN A 239 -1.13 7.38 -4.00
C GLN A 239 -1.10 6.18 -3.06
N ALA A 240 -0.20 6.21 -2.07
CA ALA A 240 0.03 5.11 -1.15
C ALA A 240 -0.83 5.18 0.13
N GLY A 241 -1.38 6.35 0.46
CA GLY A 241 -2.24 6.56 1.63
C GLY A 241 -2.76 8.00 1.67
N THR A 242 -3.87 8.21 2.37
CA THR A 242 -4.50 9.52 2.51
C THR A 242 -4.97 9.79 3.93
N SER A 243 -4.92 11.06 4.31
CA SER A 243 -5.46 11.60 5.56
C SER A 243 -6.29 12.85 5.25
N HIS A 244 -7.52 12.89 5.73
CA HIS A 244 -8.54 13.86 5.34
C HIS A 244 -8.98 14.68 6.54
N PHE A 245 -8.82 16.00 6.45
CA PHE A 245 -9.52 16.92 7.32
C PHE A 245 -10.91 17.16 6.74
N LEU A 246 -11.94 16.61 7.38
CA LEU A 246 -13.31 16.66 6.87
C LEU A 246 -14.07 17.91 7.34
N GLY A 247 -13.47 18.71 8.22
CA GLY A 247 -14.12 19.85 8.83
C GLY A 247 -15.38 19.43 9.60
N GLN A 248 -16.47 20.17 9.37
CA GLN A 248 -17.78 19.89 9.94
C GLN A 248 -18.79 19.37 8.90
N ASN A 249 -18.34 18.97 7.70
CA ASN A 249 -19.26 18.57 6.63
C ASN A 249 -20.04 17.31 7.02
N PHE A 250 -19.33 16.31 7.52
CA PHE A 250 -19.91 15.04 8.00
C PHE A 250 -20.66 15.20 9.32
N SER A 251 -20.12 15.97 10.27
CA SER A 251 -20.81 16.19 11.54
C SER A 251 -22.13 16.94 11.37
N LYS A 252 -22.23 17.86 10.40
CA LYS A 252 -23.51 18.51 10.05
C LYS A 252 -24.49 17.55 9.38
N ALA A 253 -24.03 16.72 8.45
CA ALA A 253 -24.88 15.76 7.75
C ALA A 253 -25.44 14.66 8.68
N GLN A 254 -24.63 14.17 9.61
CA GLN A 254 -24.98 13.07 10.52
C GLN A 254 -25.43 13.54 11.92
N GLU A 255 -25.49 14.86 12.14
CA GLU A 255 -25.84 15.48 13.42
C GLU A 255 -24.94 15.10 14.60
N ILE A 256 -23.63 15.01 14.36
CA ILE A 256 -22.63 14.80 15.43
C ILE A 256 -22.42 16.13 16.16
N LYS A 257 -23.19 16.31 17.24
CA LYS A 257 -23.19 17.51 18.09
C LYS A 257 -22.69 17.16 19.48
N PHE A 258 -22.10 18.14 20.17
CA PHE A 258 -21.69 18.00 21.57
C PHE A 258 -21.98 19.27 22.35
N GLN A 259 -22.17 19.15 23.66
CA GLN A 259 -22.15 20.29 24.57
C GLN A 259 -20.70 20.70 24.87
N SER A 260 -20.34 21.93 24.51
CA SER A 260 -19.01 22.49 24.78
C SER A 260 -18.84 22.90 26.24
N GLU A 261 -17.62 23.29 26.64
CA GLU A 261 -17.33 23.72 28.02
C GLU A 261 -18.14 24.96 28.45
N SER A 262 -18.53 25.83 27.52
CA SER A 262 -19.40 26.98 27.77
C SER A 262 -20.88 26.60 27.96
N GLY A 263 -21.23 25.34 27.66
CA GLY A 263 -22.60 24.84 27.70
C GLY A 263 -23.36 24.98 26.37
N ASP A 264 -22.73 25.53 25.34
CA ASP A 264 -23.30 25.67 24.00
C ASP A 264 -23.31 24.33 23.25
N ILE A 265 -24.24 24.18 22.29
CA ILE A 265 -24.29 22.99 21.42
C ILE A 265 -23.54 23.31 20.13
N GLU A 266 -22.49 22.53 19.86
CA GLU A 266 -21.59 22.72 18.72
C GLU A 266 -21.51 21.46 17.86
N PHE A 267 -21.13 21.62 16.59
CA PHE A 267 -20.84 20.49 15.70
C PHE A 267 -19.38 20.09 15.85
N ALA A 268 -19.15 18.78 15.96
CA ALA A 268 -17.79 18.27 16.11
C ALA A 268 -16.96 18.38 14.82
N TRP A 269 -15.64 18.33 14.95
CA TRP A 269 -14.70 18.35 13.83
C TRP A 269 -14.20 16.94 13.54
N THR A 270 -14.23 16.49 12.29
CA THR A 270 -13.97 15.08 11.96
C THR A 270 -12.76 14.90 11.04
N THR A 271 -12.07 13.77 11.17
CA THR A 271 -11.05 13.33 10.22
C THR A 271 -11.30 11.89 9.79
N SER A 272 -10.84 11.54 8.59
CA SER A 272 -10.80 10.17 8.08
C SER A 272 -9.46 9.91 7.42
N TRP A 273 -8.91 8.71 7.54
CA TRP A 273 -7.61 8.37 6.96
C TRP A 273 -7.53 6.88 6.66
N GLY A 274 -6.84 6.49 5.59
CA GLY A 274 -6.90 5.10 5.14
C GLY A 274 -5.79 4.65 4.18
N VAL A 275 -5.49 3.36 4.27
CA VAL A 275 -4.60 2.61 3.38
C VAL A 275 -5.19 1.24 3.08
N SER A 276 -4.86 0.66 1.93
CA SER A 276 -5.38 -0.64 1.52
C SER A 276 -4.28 -1.60 1.11
N THR A 277 -4.68 -2.81 0.72
CA THR A 277 -3.81 -3.78 0.05
C THR A 277 -3.10 -3.24 -1.20
N ARG A 278 -3.49 -2.04 -1.68
CA ARG A 278 -2.71 -1.25 -2.66
C ARG A 278 -1.25 -1.08 -2.27
N LEU A 279 -0.94 -1.03 -0.97
CA LEU A 279 0.44 -1.00 -0.47
C LEU A 279 1.25 -2.24 -0.86
N ILE A 280 0.63 -3.43 -0.95
CA ILE A 280 1.30 -4.63 -1.44
C ILE A 280 1.66 -4.46 -2.93
N GLY A 281 0.74 -3.91 -3.71
CA GLY A 281 1.00 -3.58 -5.12
C GLY A 281 2.14 -2.55 -5.27
N ALA A 282 2.15 -1.52 -4.43
CA ALA A 282 3.21 -0.52 -4.38
C ALA A 282 4.57 -1.16 -4.09
N LEU A 283 4.67 -1.99 -3.04
CA LEU A 283 5.89 -2.71 -2.66
C LEU A 283 6.45 -3.53 -3.81
N ILE A 284 5.59 -4.29 -4.50
CA ILE A 284 5.99 -5.08 -5.67
C ILE A 284 6.60 -4.18 -6.73
N MET A 285 5.93 -3.09 -7.08
CA MET A 285 6.32 -2.18 -8.16
C MET A 285 7.50 -1.26 -7.83
N THR A 286 7.83 -1.09 -6.55
CA THR A 286 9.03 -0.36 -6.11
C THR A 286 10.27 -1.24 -6.18
N HIS A 287 10.18 -2.49 -5.72
CA HIS A 287 11.38 -3.29 -5.40
C HIS A 287 11.64 -4.47 -6.33
N SER A 288 10.59 -5.10 -6.88
CA SER A 288 10.73 -6.38 -7.58
C SER A 288 11.57 -6.24 -8.85
N ASP A 289 12.14 -7.35 -9.31
CA ASP A 289 12.98 -7.39 -10.50
C ASP A 289 12.52 -8.48 -11.49
N ASP A 290 13.31 -8.67 -12.55
CA ASP A 290 12.99 -9.64 -13.61
C ASP A 290 13.21 -11.10 -13.16
N ASP A 291 13.69 -11.34 -11.93
CA ASP A 291 13.76 -12.66 -11.31
C ASP A 291 12.62 -12.93 -10.30
N GLY A 292 11.85 -11.89 -9.95
CA GLY A 292 10.61 -12.00 -9.17
C GLY A 292 10.54 -10.98 -8.03
N LEU A 293 9.81 -11.35 -6.97
CA LEU A 293 9.57 -10.48 -5.83
C LEU A 293 10.88 -10.12 -5.12
N VAL A 294 10.96 -8.90 -4.61
CA VAL A 294 12.02 -8.43 -3.69
C VAL A 294 11.31 -7.78 -2.51
N LEU A 295 11.60 -8.25 -1.30
CA LEU A 295 10.90 -7.83 -0.08
C LEU A 295 11.81 -7.01 0.83
N PRO A 296 11.36 -5.83 1.29
CA PRO A 296 11.94 -5.17 2.47
C PRO A 296 11.92 -6.14 3.66
N PRO A 297 13.05 -6.41 4.31
CA PRO A 297 13.12 -7.38 5.41
C PRO A 297 12.09 -7.16 6.52
N ARG A 298 11.72 -5.92 6.85
CA ARG A 298 10.72 -5.65 7.91
C ARG A 298 9.34 -6.24 7.60
N LEU A 299 8.97 -6.33 6.33
CA LEU A 299 7.68 -6.88 5.90
C LEU A 299 7.79 -8.31 5.37
N ALA A 300 9.00 -8.86 5.19
CA ALA A 300 9.18 -10.19 4.62
C ALA A 300 8.55 -11.28 5.52
N PRO A 301 7.70 -12.19 5.00
CA PRO A 301 7.09 -13.27 5.78
C PRO A 301 8.14 -14.16 6.47
N THR A 302 9.27 -14.39 5.81
CA THR A 302 10.46 -15.02 6.37
C THR A 302 11.69 -14.17 6.02
N HIS A 303 12.63 -14.01 6.94
CA HIS A 303 13.88 -13.29 6.67
C HIS A 303 14.91 -14.22 6.02
N VAL A 304 15.01 -15.45 6.54
CA VAL A 304 16.03 -16.43 6.16
C VAL A 304 15.37 -17.75 5.81
N VAL A 305 15.74 -18.34 4.68
CA VAL A 305 15.43 -19.74 4.39
C VAL A 305 16.70 -20.58 4.35
N ILE A 306 16.70 -21.71 5.05
CA ILE A 306 17.78 -22.69 5.06
C ILE A 306 17.38 -23.87 4.17
N GLN A 307 18.22 -24.16 3.19
CA GLN A 307 18.06 -25.21 2.19
C GLN A 307 19.12 -26.30 2.45
N PRO A 308 18.78 -27.37 3.18
CA PRO A 308 19.71 -28.48 3.37
C PRO A 308 19.98 -29.20 2.05
N ILE A 309 21.24 -29.57 1.83
CA ILE A 309 21.72 -30.34 0.68
C ILE A 309 22.35 -31.62 1.21
N TYR A 310 21.68 -32.75 1.07
CA TYR A 310 22.14 -34.04 1.55
C TYR A 310 21.81 -35.18 0.58
N LYS A 311 22.42 -36.33 0.82
CA LYS A 311 21.96 -37.64 0.36
C LYS A 311 21.39 -38.41 1.56
N ASP A 312 20.75 -39.56 1.34
CA ASP A 312 20.06 -40.32 2.39
C ASP A 312 20.97 -40.65 3.59
N ASP A 313 22.25 -40.95 3.34
CA ASP A 313 23.25 -41.31 4.34
C ASP A 313 23.72 -40.14 5.23
N SER A 314 23.60 -38.91 4.75
CA SER A 314 24.05 -37.68 5.43
C SER A 314 22.89 -36.82 5.94
N ARG A 315 21.64 -37.24 5.71
CA ARG A 315 20.45 -36.46 6.04
C ARG A 315 20.35 -36.14 7.52
N ALA A 316 20.57 -37.11 8.40
CA ALA A 316 20.43 -36.92 9.84
C ALA A 316 21.36 -35.83 10.38
N GLU A 317 22.65 -35.94 10.07
CA GLU A 317 23.68 -34.99 10.51
C GLU A 317 23.46 -33.58 9.94
N VAL A 318 23.14 -33.47 8.64
CA VAL A 318 22.87 -32.16 8.01
C VAL A 318 21.63 -31.51 8.61
N MET A 319 20.58 -32.28 8.89
CA MET A 319 19.35 -31.74 9.48
C MET A 319 19.56 -31.29 10.92
N GLU A 320 20.34 -32.02 11.72
CA GLU A 320 20.72 -31.60 13.08
C GLU A 320 21.48 -30.26 13.05
N TYR A 321 22.47 -30.13 12.16
CA TYR A 321 23.22 -28.89 11.99
C TYR A 321 22.33 -27.72 11.55
N VAL A 322 21.43 -27.96 10.59
CA VAL A 322 20.50 -26.93 10.08
C VAL A 322 19.48 -26.50 11.14
N GLN A 323 18.98 -27.43 11.96
CA GLN A 323 18.09 -27.11 13.08
C GLN A 323 18.79 -26.25 14.13
N SER A 324 20.03 -26.62 14.49
CA SER A 324 20.85 -25.85 15.41
C SER A 324 21.15 -24.44 14.87
N LEU A 325 21.49 -24.31 13.58
CA LEU A 325 21.68 -23.02 12.93
C LEU A 325 20.40 -22.17 12.90
N ARG A 326 19.24 -22.79 12.62
CA ARG A 326 17.94 -22.11 12.68
C ARG A 326 17.72 -21.50 14.06
N ASP A 327 17.99 -22.24 15.12
CA ASP A 327 17.75 -21.80 16.50
C ASP A 327 18.68 -20.66 16.89
N GLU A 328 19.96 -20.73 16.52
CA GLU A 328 20.92 -19.65 16.72
C GLU A 328 20.53 -18.35 15.99
N LEU A 329 20.09 -18.47 14.73
CA LEU A 329 19.62 -17.33 13.95
C LEU A 329 18.31 -16.76 14.52
N ALA A 330 17.36 -17.62 14.88
CA ALA A 330 16.08 -17.20 15.46
C ALA A 330 16.22 -16.56 16.84
N ALA A 331 17.30 -16.87 17.58
CA ALA A 331 17.65 -16.19 18.82
C ALA A 331 18.18 -14.76 18.60
N GLN A 332 18.59 -14.41 17.38
CA GLN A 332 18.97 -13.04 17.04
C GLN A 332 17.74 -12.17 16.82
N THR A 333 17.94 -10.85 16.91
CA THR A 333 16.87 -9.86 16.74
C THR A 333 17.08 -9.00 15.51
N TYR A 334 15.98 -8.69 14.82
CA TYR A 334 15.92 -7.67 13.77
C TYR A 334 14.61 -6.88 13.92
N ALA A 335 14.70 -5.54 13.85
CA ALA A 335 13.55 -4.65 14.02
C ALA A 335 12.71 -4.97 15.29
N ASN A 336 13.40 -5.15 16.43
CA ASN A 336 12.81 -5.45 17.73
C ASN A 336 12.01 -6.77 17.81
N ALA A 337 12.21 -7.69 16.87
CA ALA A 337 11.60 -9.01 16.86
C ALA A 337 12.64 -10.12 16.57
N PRO A 338 12.38 -11.38 16.96
CA PRO A 338 13.20 -12.51 16.55
C PRO A 338 13.33 -12.63 15.03
N VAL A 339 14.50 -13.06 14.54
CA VAL A 339 14.68 -13.32 13.11
C VAL A 339 13.79 -14.49 12.70
N ARG A 340 12.94 -14.28 11.69
CA ARG A 340 12.07 -15.32 11.12
C ARG A 340 12.89 -16.21 10.19
N VAL A 341 13.06 -17.48 10.59
CA VAL A 341 13.83 -18.49 9.85
C VAL A 341 12.95 -19.66 9.47
N THR A 342 13.06 -20.12 8.21
CA THR A 342 12.33 -21.30 7.70
C THR A 342 13.33 -22.32 7.16
N ILE A 343 13.04 -23.61 7.32
CA ILE A 343 13.81 -24.69 6.68
C ILE A 343 12.98 -25.24 5.51
N ASP A 344 13.60 -25.40 4.34
CA ASP A 344 12.97 -26.04 3.18
C ASP A 344 13.63 -27.40 2.87
N ASP A 345 13.16 -28.44 3.53
CA ASP A 345 13.64 -29.82 3.41
C ASP A 345 12.87 -30.67 2.38
N ARG A 346 11.96 -30.07 1.60
CA ARG A 346 11.17 -30.77 0.58
C ARG A 346 12.06 -31.58 -0.37
N ASP A 347 11.63 -32.75 -0.81
CA ASP A 347 12.41 -33.59 -1.73
C ASP A 347 12.27 -33.12 -3.19
N ILE A 348 12.85 -31.96 -3.49
CA ILE A 348 12.91 -31.35 -4.82
C ILE A 348 14.33 -30.87 -5.12
N ARG A 349 14.66 -30.73 -6.42
CA ARG A 349 16.03 -30.37 -6.86
C ARG A 349 16.48 -29.05 -6.23
N GLY A 350 17.73 -28.97 -5.75
CA GLY A 350 18.24 -27.77 -5.06
C GLY A 350 18.15 -26.48 -5.88
N GLY A 351 18.41 -26.55 -7.19
CA GLY A 351 18.22 -25.40 -8.08
C GLY A 351 16.77 -24.93 -8.17
N GLU A 352 15.80 -25.85 -8.11
CA GLU A 352 14.38 -25.53 -8.10
C GLU A 352 13.96 -24.87 -6.79
N LYS A 353 14.44 -25.37 -5.63
CA LYS A 353 14.25 -24.70 -4.33
C LYS A 353 14.80 -23.28 -4.32
N LYS A 354 16.02 -23.10 -4.83
CA LYS A 354 16.66 -21.79 -4.89
C LYS A 354 15.80 -20.81 -5.67
N TRP A 355 15.39 -21.17 -6.89
CA TRP A 355 14.56 -20.31 -7.73
C TRP A 355 13.16 -20.09 -7.18
N TYR A 356 12.59 -21.06 -6.45
CA TYR A 356 11.34 -20.89 -5.73
C TYR A 356 11.44 -19.75 -4.70
N HIS A 357 12.49 -19.71 -3.89
CA HIS A 357 12.69 -18.66 -2.88
C HIS A 357 13.15 -17.32 -3.46
N VAL A 358 13.89 -17.34 -4.58
CA VAL A 358 14.22 -16.11 -5.34
C VAL A 358 12.94 -15.44 -5.83
N LYS A 359 12.06 -16.19 -6.51
CA LYS A 359 10.79 -15.67 -7.05
C LYS A 359 9.85 -15.15 -5.97
N ARG A 360 9.87 -15.77 -4.78
CA ARG A 360 9.09 -15.37 -3.60
C ARG A 360 9.75 -14.25 -2.78
N GLY A 361 10.93 -13.78 -3.17
CA GLY A 361 11.58 -12.62 -2.57
C GLY A 361 12.10 -12.82 -1.15
N VAL A 362 12.46 -14.05 -0.76
CA VAL A 362 13.08 -14.29 0.55
C VAL A 362 14.40 -13.50 0.64
N PRO A 363 14.57 -12.62 1.65
CA PRO A 363 15.73 -11.74 1.75
C PRO A 363 17.08 -12.46 1.74
N ILE A 364 17.21 -13.52 2.54
CA ILE A 364 18.44 -14.30 2.68
C ILE A 364 18.16 -15.79 2.49
N ARG A 365 18.97 -16.45 1.66
CA ARG A 365 18.92 -17.91 1.43
C ARG A 365 20.25 -18.52 1.87
N LEU A 366 20.19 -19.58 2.65
CA LEU A 366 21.35 -20.34 3.12
C LEU A 366 21.30 -21.74 2.53
N GLU A 367 22.36 -22.17 1.87
CA GLU A 367 22.55 -23.54 1.43
C GLU A 367 23.58 -24.21 2.35
N VAL A 368 23.26 -25.42 2.83
CA VAL A 368 24.10 -26.14 3.79
C VAL A 368 24.17 -27.62 3.41
N GLY A 369 25.36 -28.10 3.07
CA GLY A 369 25.64 -29.52 2.89
C GLY A 369 26.79 -30.04 3.75
N PRO A 370 27.18 -31.32 3.60
CA PRO A 370 28.22 -31.95 4.42
C PRO A 370 29.57 -31.24 4.38
N LYS A 371 29.94 -30.66 3.23
CA LYS A 371 31.19 -29.91 3.08
C LYS A 371 31.17 -28.59 3.86
N ASP A 372 30.05 -27.89 3.83
CA ASP A 372 29.89 -26.60 4.52
C ASP A 372 29.86 -26.83 6.03
N MET A 373 29.15 -27.87 6.47
CA MET A 373 29.12 -28.33 7.87
C MET A 373 30.52 -28.68 8.39
N ALA A 374 31.30 -29.47 7.63
CA ALA A 374 32.66 -29.84 8.03
C ALA A 374 33.62 -28.64 8.10
N ALA A 375 33.36 -27.59 7.32
CA ALA A 375 34.14 -26.36 7.31
C ALA A 375 33.64 -25.30 8.30
N GLY A 376 32.49 -25.51 8.96
CA GLY A 376 31.86 -24.50 9.83
C GLY A 376 31.27 -23.32 9.05
N THR A 377 31.03 -23.48 7.75
CA THR A 377 30.55 -22.42 6.86
C THR A 377 29.12 -22.67 6.38
N VAL A 378 28.50 -21.65 5.79
CA VAL A 378 27.26 -21.78 5.02
C VAL A 378 27.36 -20.96 3.73
N PHE A 379 26.63 -21.35 2.69
CA PHE A 379 26.60 -20.59 1.45
C PHE A 379 25.41 -19.63 1.46
N CYS A 380 25.68 -18.33 1.59
CA CYS A 380 24.69 -17.29 1.82
C CYS A 380 24.42 -16.48 0.53
N GLY A 381 23.17 -16.43 0.09
CA GLY A 381 22.70 -15.55 -0.98
C GLY A 381 21.75 -14.48 -0.47
N ILE A 382 22.05 -13.21 -0.73
CA ILE A 382 21.18 -12.06 -0.44
C ILE A 382 20.36 -11.72 -1.69
N ARG A 383 19.06 -11.43 -1.55
CA ARG A 383 18.11 -11.33 -2.68
C ARG A 383 18.47 -10.28 -3.73
N ASN A 384 19.01 -9.13 -3.33
CA ASN A 384 19.42 -8.05 -4.23
C ASN A 384 20.87 -8.20 -4.74
N GLN A 385 21.57 -9.28 -4.39
CA GLN A 385 22.96 -9.51 -4.80
C GLN A 385 23.07 -10.62 -5.86
N PRO A 386 24.00 -10.49 -6.82
CA PRO A 386 24.10 -11.40 -7.96
C PRO A 386 24.73 -12.75 -7.61
N LYS A 387 25.45 -12.85 -6.49
CA LYS A 387 26.22 -14.04 -6.13
C LYS A 387 26.01 -14.40 -4.66
N SER A 388 25.93 -15.70 -4.42
CA SER A 388 26.06 -16.27 -3.08
C SER A 388 27.53 -16.41 -2.72
N VAL A 389 27.84 -16.27 -1.44
CA VAL A 389 29.20 -16.35 -0.89
C VAL A 389 29.25 -17.31 0.29
N GLY A 390 30.38 -18.00 0.47
CA GLY A 390 30.63 -18.76 1.69
C GLY A 390 30.90 -17.81 2.85
N ILE A 391 30.21 -18.02 3.96
CA ILE A 391 30.38 -17.25 5.21
C ILE A 391 30.55 -18.21 6.38
N ASP A 392 31.36 -17.84 7.35
CA ASP A 392 31.47 -18.58 8.62
C ASP A 392 30.13 -18.54 9.37
N ARG A 393 29.75 -19.67 9.99
CA ARG A 393 28.47 -19.78 10.72
C ARG A 393 28.39 -18.79 11.89
N ALA A 394 29.44 -18.68 12.69
CA ALA A 394 29.44 -17.79 13.85
C ALA A 394 29.40 -16.32 13.42
N GLU A 395 30.14 -15.96 12.37
CA GLU A 395 30.05 -14.62 11.75
C GLU A 395 28.63 -14.33 11.24
N LEU A 396 28.01 -15.26 10.51
CA LEU A 396 26.67 -15.07 10.00
C LEU A 396 25.66 -14.86 11.12
N VAL A 397 25.70 -15.71 12.16
CA VAL A 397 24.79 -15.59 13.31
C VAL A 397 24.98 -14.23 13.99
N ALA A 398 26.21 -13.79 14.21
CA ALA A 398 26.50 -12.50 14.85
C ALA A 398 26.06 -11.30 14.00
N THR A 399 26.04 -11.42 12.67
CA THR A 399 25.80 -10.30 11.74
C THR A 399 24.45 -10.35 11.03
N ILE A 400 23.60 -11.34 11.28
CA ILE A 400 22.34 -11.51 10.52
C ILE A 400 21.41 -10.29 10.63
N GLY A 401 21.30 -9.68 11.81
CA GLY A 401 20.48 -8.49 12.03
C GLY A 401 21.00 -7.28 11.25
N GLU A 402 22.32 -7.09 11.21
CA GLU A 402 22.97 -6.06 10.41
C GLU A 402 22.74 -6.29 8.91
N LYS A 403 22.93 -7.52 8.41
CA LYS A 403 22.69 -7.84 6.99
C LYS A 403 21.25 -7.54 6.56
N LEU A 404 20.25 -7.83 7.41
CA LEU A 404 18.85 -7.49 7.15
C LEU A 404 18.63 -5.96 7.18
N ALA A 405 19.26 -5.24 8.10
CA ALA A 405 19.18 -3.77 8.17
C ALA A 405 19.82 -3.11 6.94
N THR A 406 20.99 -3.58 6.53
CA THR A 406 21.68 -3.12 5.33
C THR A 406 20.83 -3.35 4.09
N LEU A 407 20.24 -4.53 3.93
CA LEU A 407 19.33 -4.80 2.81
C LEU A 407 18.10 -3.88 2.81
N GLN A 408 17.50 -3.60 3.98
CA GLN A 408 16.39 -2.65 4.09
C GLN A 408 16.80 -1.26 3.61
N GLN A 409 17.99 -0.79 4.02
CA GLN A 409 18.50 0.54 3.64
C GLN A 409 18.87 0.60 2.15
N GLU A 410 19.55 -0.42 1.62
CA GLU A 410 19.91 -0.50 0.20
C GLU A 410 18.68 -0.43 -0.71
N LEU A 411 17.57 -1.07 -0.31
CA LEU A 411 16.30 -0.99 -1.05
C LEU A 411 15.72 0.43 -1.02
N PHE A 412 15.75 1.09 0.14
CA PHE A 412 15.28 2.47 0.26
C PHE A 412 16.13 3.43 -0.57
N ASP A 413 17.45 3.36 -0.45
CA ASP A 413 18.39 4.24 -1.15
C ASP A 413 18.27 4.08 -2.67
N ALA A 414 18.13 2.84 -3.16
CA ALA A 414 17.92 2.57 -4.58
C ALA A 414 16.60 3.15 -5.10
N ALA A 415 15.51 2.98 -4.33
CA ALA A 415 14.20 3.53 -4.69
C ALA A 415 14.20 5.08 -4.63
N LEU A 416 14.87 5.67 -3.63
CA LEU A 416 14.99 7.11 -3.45
C LEU A 416 15.76 7.72 -4.61
N LYS A 417 16.92 7.14 -4.92
CA LYS A 417 17.72 7.55 -6.07
C LYS A 417 16.92 7.47 -7.37
N MET A 418 16.16 6.40 -7.58
CA MET A 418 15.32 6.27 -8.78
C MET A 418 14.31 7.42 -8.84
N ARG A 419 13.60 7.72 -7.75
CA ARG A 419 12.63 8.81 -7.70
C ARG A 419 13.29 10.16 -7.98
N GLU A 420 14.44 10.45 -7.37
CA GLU A 420 15.19 11.69 -7.56
C GLU A 420 15.68 11.85 -9.01
N ASP A 421 16.29 10.80 -9.57
CA ASP A 421 16.77 10.79 -10.96
C ASP A 421 15.63 10.99 -11.99
N ASN A 422 14.38 10.71 -11.60
CA ASN A 422 13.19 10.85 -12.44
C ASN A 422 12.22 11.95 -11.95
N THR A 423 12.71 12.87 -11.12
CA THR A 423 11.99 14.08 -10.71
C THR A 423 12.66 15.30 -11.33
N VAL A 424 11.90 16.12 -12.05
CA VAL A 424 12.44 17.27 -12.78
C VAL A 424 11.62 18.52 -12.51
N GLU A 425 12.28 19.67 -12.38
CA GLU A 425 11.60 20.97 -12.35
C GLU A 425 11.38 21.47 -13.78
N LEU A 426 10.13 21.76 -14.16
CA LEU A 426 9.77 22.23 -15.50
C LEU A 426 9.15 23.62 -15.43
N LYS A 427 9.52 24.49 -16.37
CA LYS A 427 9.18 25.94 -16.35
C LYS A 427 8.36 26.39 -17.55
N SER A 428 8.13 25.51 -18.52
CA SER A 428 7.33 25.83 -19.71
C SER A 428 6.44 24.68 -20.17
N GLU A 429 5.37 25.00 -20.88
CA GLU A 429 4.49 24.01 -21.53
C GLU A 429 5.27 23.09 -22.50
N ALA A 430 6.26 23.61 -23.23
CA ALA A 430 7.05 22.84 -24.18
C ALA A 430 7.85 21.73 -23.48
N GLU A 431 8.53 22.06 -22.38
CA GLU A 431 9.25 21.09 -21.54
C GLU A 431 8.28 20.06 -20.93
N PHE A 432 7.10 20.51 -20.47
CA PHE A 432 6.08 19.64 -19.91
C PHE A 432 5.55 18.61 -20.92
N ARG A 433 5.27 19.06 -22.14
CA ARG A 433 4.83 18.20 -23.25
C ARG A 433 5.90 17.20 -23.66
N ASP A 434 7.16 17.62 -23.77
CA ASP A 434 8.26 16.72 -24.11
C ASP A 434 8.49 15.66 -23.03
N PHE A 435 8.42 16.06 -21.75
CA PHE A 435 8.60 15.15 -20.62
C PHE A 435 7.54 14.05 -20.56
N PHE A 436 6.27 14.37 -20.87
CA PHE A 436 5.17 13.41 -20.87
C PHE A 436 4.80 12.83 -22.24
N ALA A 437 5.56 13.15 -23.29
CA ALA A 437 5.32 12.71 -24.64
C ALA A 437 5.14 11.17 -24.70
N ASP A 438 4.16 10.73 -25.49
CA ASP A 438 3.92 9.32 -25.72
C ASP A 438 5.03 8.76 -26.62
N LYS A 439 5.82 7.82 -26.09
CA LYS A 439 6.90 7.13 -26.82
C LYS A 439 6.52 5.69 -27.18
N GLY A 440 5.22 5.36 -27.11
CA GLY A 440 4.66 4.05 -27.38
C GLY A 440 4.20 3.33 -26.11
N ASP A 441 3.28 2.38 -26.27
CA ASP A 441 2.56 1.71 -25.16
C ASP A 441 3.46 0.96 -24.17
N THR A 442 4.64 0.51 -24.60
CA THR A 442 5.59 -0.24 -23.76
C THR A 442 6.69 0.62 -23.17
N ALA A 443 6.83 1.88 -23.61
CA ALA A 443 7.91 2.75 -23.16
C ALA A 443 7.63 3.34 -21.78
N ILE A 444 8.55 3.12 -20.85
CA ILE A 444 8.55 3.82 -19.55
C ILE A 444 8.91 5.29 -19.80
N THR A 445 7.95 6.20 -19.57
CA THR A 445 8.06 7.63 -19.88
C THR A 445 7.58 8.51 -18.73
N GLY A 446 8.07 9.74 -18.68
CA GLY A 446 7.74 10.72 -17.64
C GLY A 446 8.47 10.44 -16.33
N GLY A 447 7.76 10.70 -15.23
CA GLY A 447 8.27 10.77 -13.87
C GLY A 447 7.49 11.83 -13.11
N PHE A 448 8.11 12.43 -12.11
CA PHE A 448 7.52 13.55 -11.37
C PHE A 448 7.99 14.86 -12.00
N ALA A 449 7.04 15.64 -12.51
CA ALA A 449 7.29 17.00 -12.93
C ALA A 449 6.91 17.95 -11.80
N TRP A 450 7.87 18.73 -11.31
CA TRP A 450 7.68 19.73 -10.28
C TRP A 450 7.50 21.10 -10.96
N CYS A 451 6.28 21.63 -10.97
CA CYS A 451 5.95 22.83 -11.73
C CYS A 451 5.18 23.85 -10.90
N HIS A 452 5.49 25.13 -11.07
CA HIS A 452 4.64 26.23 -10.60
C HIS A 452 3.32 26.24 -11.36
N TYR A 453 2.20 26.41 -10.65
CA TYR A 453 0.88 26.49 -11.28
C TYR A 453 0.02 27.61 -10.67
N SER A 454 -0.85 28.21 -11.49
CA SER A 454 -1.69 29.33 -11.07
C SER A 454 -3.06 28.89 -10.55
N ASP A 455 -3.74 28.06 -11.33
CA ASP A 455 -5.10 27.58 -11.06
C ASP A 455 -5.29 26.25 -11.80
N GLU A 456 -6.11 25.35 -11.26
CA GLU A 456 -6.29 24.01 -11.83
C GLU A 456 -7.09 24.01 -13.13
N ASP A 457 -8.12 24.85 -13.22
CA ASP A 457 -9.07 24.85 -14.34
C ASP A 457 -8.37 25.15 -15.67
N SER A 458 -7.40 26.07 -15.68
CA SER A 458 -6.61 26.37 -16.88
C SER A 458 -5.70 25.22 -17.31
N LEU A 459 -5.28 24.34 -16.40
CA LEU A 459 -4.42 23.18 -16.72
C LEU A 459 -5.23 21.99 -17.25
N GLN A 460 -6.51 21.87 -16.87
CA GLN A 460 -7.35 20.69 -17.15
C GLN A 460 -7.32 20.22 -18.62
N PRO A 461 -7.39 21.09 -19.66
CA PRO A 461 -7.31 20.65 -21.04
C PRO A 461 -5.99 19.93 -21.37
N LEU A 462 -4.85 20.52 -20.97
CA LEU A 462 -3.51 19.95 -21.19
C LEU A 462 -3.32 18.65 -20.40
N LEU A 463 -3.74 18.64 -19.13
CA LEU A 463 -3.63 17.47 -18.26
C LEU A 463 -4.43 16.28 -18.81
N LYS A 464 -5.65 16.51 -19.29
CA LYS A 464 -6.48 15.48 -19.95
C LYS A 464 -5.85 14.96 -21.24
N GLU A 465 -5.31 15.86 -22.06
CA GLU A 465 -4.61 15.51 -23.31
C GLU A 465 -3.42 14.56 -23.02
N LEU A 466 -2.61 14.88 -22.02
CA LEU A 466 -1.39 14.13 -21.69
C LEU A 466 -1.61 12.95 -20.74
N LYS A 467 -2.85 12.76 -20.24
CA LYS A 467 -3.21 11.79 -19.20
C LYS A 467 -2.36 11.96 -17.91
N VAL A 468 -2.12 13.22 -17.56
CA VAL A 468 -1.36 13.63 -16.38
C VAL A 468 -2.33 14.23 -15.36
N THR A 469 -2.06 14.06 -14.08
CA THR A 469 -2.84 14.66 -12.99
C THR A 469 -1.90 15.40 -12.04
N ILE A 470 -2.45 16.35 -11.27
CA ILE A 470 -1.75 16.87 -10.11
C ILE A 470 -1.77 15.80 -9.03
N ARG A 471 -0.59 15.40 -8.56
CA ARG A 471 -0.45 14.36 -7.54
C ARG A 471 -0.61 14.93 -6.15
N CYS A 472 0.13 15.99 -5.85
CA CYS A 472 -0.02 16.76 -4.63
C CYS A 472 0.72 18.10 -4.76
N VAL A 473 0.43 19.01 -3.85
CA VAL A 473 1.22 20.21 -3.55
C VAL A 473 2.12 19.84 -2.37
N PRO A 474 3.44 19.64 -2.57
CA PRO A 474 4.35 19.27 -1.48
C PRO A 474 4.31 20.28 -0.34
N ARG A 475 4.39 19.80 0.91
CA ARG A 475 4.38 20.69 2.09
C ARG A 475 5.76 21.24 2.46
N THR A 476 6.82 20.47 2.20
CA THR A 476 8.20 20.85 2.51
C THR A 476 8.82 21.60 1.33
N ASP A 477 9.58 22.66 1.61
CA ASP A 477 10.37 23.44 0.63
C ASP A 477 9.60 24.01 -0.58
N ASN A 478 8.31 24.34 -0.38
CA ASN A 478 7.40 24.67 -1.47
C ASN A 478 6.81 26.10 -1.43
N ALA A 479 7.26 26.95 -0.51
CA ALA A 479 6.86 28.36 -0.42
C ALA A 479 7.67 29.27 -1.38
N THR A 480 7.98 28.77 -2.57
CA THR A 480 8.78 29.50 -3.57
C THR A 480 7.85 30.10 -4.62
N GLU A 481 7.75 31.42 -4.66
CA GLU A 481 7.02 32.12 -5.73
C GLU A 481 7.69 31.89 -7.09
N GLY A 482 6.88 31.84 -8.14
CA GLY A 482 7.35 31.69 -9.50
C GLY A 482 6.24 31.98 -10.50
N THR A 483 6.42 31.44 -11.70
CA THR A 483 5.50 31.68 -12.82
C THR A 483 4.91 30.37 -13.26
N CYS A 484 3.59 30.33 -13.41
CA CYS A 484 2.88 29.16 -13.90
C CYS A 484 3.45 28.69 -15.24
N PHE A 485 3.85 27.41 -15.32
CA PHE A 485 4.51 26.85 -16.50
C PHE A 485 3.64 26.91 -17.77
N LEU A 486 2.31 26.98 -17.60
CA LEU A 486 1.34 27.04 -18.68
C LEU A 486 0.85 28.47 -18.95
N THR A 487 0.35 29.16 -17.93
CA THR A 487 -0.40 30.42 -18.11
C THR A 487 0.48 31.68 -18.07
N GLY A 488 1.72 31.59 -17.59
CA GLY A 488 2.58 32.75 -17.37
C GLY A 488 2.16 33.65 -16.21
N LYS A 489 1.09 33.30 -15.47
CA LYS A 489 0.63 34.05 -14.30
C LYS A 489 1.51 33.76 -13.07
N PRO A 490 1.55 34.68 -12.08
CA PRO A 490 2.19 34.40 -10.80
C PRO A 490 1.62 33.14 -10.13
N ALA A 491 2.51 32.36 -9.52
CA ALA A 491 2.19 31.12 -8.82
C ALA A 491 2.93 31.11 -7.48
N ALA A 492 2.19 30.92 -6.38
CA ALA A 492 2.76 30.96 -5.03
C ALA A 492 3.53 29.67 -4.68
N GLN A 493 3.15 28.55 -5.30
CA GLN A 493 3.63 27.22 -4.96
C GLN A 493 3.82 26.38 -6.23
N ARG A 494 4.53 25.28 -6.07
CA ARG A 494 4.67 24.25 -7.10
C ARG A 494 3.86 23.01 -6.74
N ALA A 495 3.46 22.24 -7.74
CA ALA A 495 2.84 20.94 -7.54
C ALA A 495 3.64 19.84 -8.25
N ILE A 496 3.44 18.60 -7.81
CA ILE A 496 3.94 17.42 -8.49
C ILE A 496 2.88 16.98 -9.49
N PHE A 497 3.29 16.82 -10.75
CA PHE A 497 2.50 16.30 -11.85
C PHE A 497 3.05 14.96 -12.29
N ALA A 498 2.18 13.99 -12.56
CA ALA A 498 2.59 12.70 -13.11
C ALA A 498 1.43 11.97 -13.80
N LYS A 499 1.77 11.03 -14.69
CA LYS A 499 0.86 9.93 -15.07
C LYS A 499 0.67 9.04 -13.84
N ALA A 500 -0.55 8.59 -13.56
CA ALA A 500 -0.88 7.88 -12.32
C ALA A 500 -1.67 6.58 -12.56
N TYR A 501 -1.75 5.74 -11.52
CA TYR A 501 -2.42 4.43 -11.49
C TYR A 501 -3.90 4.42 -11.12
#